data_AF-K9D6C5-F1
#
_entry.id   AF-K9D6C5-F1
#
_cell.length_a   1.000
_cell.length_b   1.000
_cell.length_c   1.000
_cell.angle_alpha   90.00
_cell.angle_beta   90.00
_cell.angle_gamma   90.00
#
_symmetry.space_group_name_H-M   'P 1'
#
loop_
_entity.id
_entity.type
_entity.pdbx_description
1 polymer ?
#
loop_
_entity_poly.entity_id
_entity_poly.type
_entity_poly.pdbx_seq_one_letter_code
_entity_poly.pdbx_strand_id
1 'polypeptide(L)'
;MTVNELLILARQRLGDMQKTMYSDTELIYCLNQAIDRVSAELANNFDPEITQTMVINGQEQVKRPDNFISFQGQYPVQLNYNEGKPMMQHLDPEFDGELEIRYFATMNHVKSLSDEIPFTRRMFQKQLLTYILYEARPSLEQNATAATPKAGE
;
A
#
# COMPACT_ATOMS: atom_id res chain seq x y z
N MET A 1 6.66 15.11 0.73
CA MET A 1 7.79 14.63 -0.08
C MET A 1 7.23 14.16 -1.40
N THR A 2 7.73 14.68 -2.50
CA THR A 2 7.28 14.31 -3.85
C THR A 2 7.96 13.03 -4.33
N VAL A 3 7.38 12.41 -5.37
CA VAL A 3 8.01 11.29 -6.09
C VAL A 3 9.39 11.69 -6.61
N ASN A 4 9.53 12.89 -7.19
CA ASN A 4 10.82 13.39 -7.68
C ASN A 4 11.90 13.38 -6.60
N GLU A 5 11.60 13.91 -5.41
CA GLU A 5 12.54 13.95 -4.29
C GLU A 5 12.98 12.54 -3.86
N LEU A 6 12.04 11.59 -3.79
CA LEU A 6 12.34 10.21 -3.43
C LEU A 6 13.19 9.51 -4.51
N LEU A 7 12.85 9.70 -5.79
CA LEU A 7 13.56 9.06 -6.89
C LEU A 7 14.96 9.64 -7.10
N ILE A 8 15.19 10.91 -6.79
CA ILE A 8 16.55 11.46 -6.73
C ILE A 8 17.40 10.68 -5.71
N LEU A 9 16.87 10.41 -4.52
CA LEU A 9 17.58 9.61 -3.51
C LEU A 9 17.82 8.18 -3.97
N ALA A 10 16.84 7.57 -4.66
CA ALA A 10 16.98 6.23 -5.23
C ALA A 10 18.09 6.19 -6.29
N ARG A 11 18.09 7.14 -7.22
CA ARG A 11 19.11 7.28 -8.27
C ARG A 11 20.51 7.48 -7.70
N GLN A 12 20.66 8.32 -6.67
CA GLN A 12 21.93 8.49 -5.98
C GLN A 12 22.47 7.17 -5.43
N ARG A 13 21.61 6.36 -4.80
CA ARG A 13 21.98 5.05 -4.25
C ARG A 13 22.25 3.99 -5.32
N LEU A 14 21.57 4.07 -6.46
CA LEU A 14 21.82 3.19 -7.60
C LEU A 14 23.09 3.57 -8.39
N GLY A 15 23.60 4.79 -8.20
CA GLY A 15 24.65 5.36 -9.04
C GLY A 15 24.15 5.77 -10.44
N ASP A 16 22.84 6.03 -10.58
CA ASP A 16 22.15 6.30 -11.85
C ASP A 16 21.59 7.72 -11.94
N MET A 17 22.41 8.71 -11.55
CA MET A 17 22.01 10.13 -11.57
C MET A 17 21.83 10.68 -12.99
N GLN A 18 22.56 10.12 -13.95
CA GLN A 18 22.49 10.52 -15.36
C GLN A 18 21.36 9.81 -16.13
N LYS A 19 20.53 9.01 -15.44
CA LYS A 19 19.40 8.25 -16.02
C LYS A 19 19.82 7.36 -17.20
N THR A 20 20.97 6.71 -17.08
CA THR A 20 21.51 5.83 -18.11
C THR A 20 21.06 4.39 -17.93
N MET A 21 20.70 3.98 -16.71
CA MET A 21 20.27 2.61 -16.39
C MET A 21 18.76 2.47 -16.28
N TYR A 22 18.07 3.41 -15.62
CA TYR A 22 16.63 3.35 -15.41
C TYR A 22 15.96 4.65 -15.84
N SER A 23 14.90 4.53 -16.62
CA SER A 23 13.97 5.63 -16.92
C SER A 23 13.17 6.04 -15.69
N ASP A 24 12.54 7.22 -15.74
CA ASP A 24 11.65 7.66 -14.66
C ASP A 24 10.43 6.75 -14.54
N THR A 25 9.90 6.25 -15.66
CA THR A 25 8.77 5.32 -15.69
C THR A 25 9.09 4.00 -14.99
N GLU A 26 10.29 3.44 -15.22
CA GLU A 26 10.71 2.20 -14.54
C GLU A 26 10.86 2.41 -13.03
N LEU A 27 11.42 3.53 -12.59
CA LEU A 27 11.54 3.82 -11.16
C LEU A 27 10.18 4.12 -10.50
N ILE A 28 9.24 4.74 -11.21
CA ILE A 28 7.85 4.89 -10.76
C ILE A 28 7.19 3.51 -10.63
N TYR A 29 7.44 2.60 -11.57
CA TYR A 29 6.97 1.21 -11.47
C TYR A 29 7.53 0.53 -10.22
N CYS A 30 8.86 0.57 -10.00
CA CYS A 30 9.47 0.03 -8.78
C CYS A 30 8.92 0.67 -7.50
N LEU A 31 8.61 1.97 -7.53
CA LEU A 31 7.99 2.68 -6.42
C LEU A 31 6.57 2.17 -6.15
N ASN A 32 5.74 1.94 -7.16
CA ASN A 32 4.40 1.39 -6.97
C ASN A 32 4.43 -0.03 -6.40
N GLN A 33 5.37 -0.87 -6.85
CA GLN A 33 5.60 -2.18 -6.21
C GLN A 33 6.03 -2.06 -4.75
N ALA A 34 6.88 -1.07 -4.43
CA ALA A 34 7.27 -0.78 -3.05
C ALA A 34 6.07 -0.28 -2.20
N ILE A 35 5.17 0.53 -2.77
CA ILE A 35 3.95 1.00 -2.11
C ILE A 35 3.04 -0.19 -1.75
N ASP A 36 2.87 -1.14 -2.67
CA ASP A 36 2.08 -2.35 -2.43
C ASP A 36 2.68 -3.18 -1.29
N ARG A 37 4.00 -3.41 -1.34
CA ARG A 37 4.72 -4.17 -0.31
C ARG A 37 4.63 -3.51 1.06
N VAL A 38 4.89 -2.21 1.16
CA VAL A 38 4.76 -1.48 2.43
C VAL A 38 3.33 -1.54 2.94
N SER A 39 2.32 -1.32 2.08
CA SER A 39 0.92 -1.37 2.49
C SER A 39 0.54 -2.75 3.06
N ALA A 40 1.00 -3.83 2.43
CA ALA A 40 0.76 -5.19 2.93
C ALA A 40 1.43 -5.43 4.30
N GLU A 41 2.66 -4.97 4.49
CA GLU A 41 3.36 -5.07 5.77
C GLU A 41 2.67 -4.25 6.87
N LEU A 42 2.16 -3.07 6.55
CA LEU A 42 1.41 -2.24 7.50
C LEU A 42 0.08 -2.86 7.88
N ALA A 43 -0.63 -3.49 6.94
CA ALA A 43 -1.86 -4.22 7.23
C ALA A 43 -1.60 -5.38 8.20
N ASN A 44 -0.51 -6.13 8.00
CA ASN A 44 -0.11 -7.22 8.90
C ASN A 44 0.29 -6.73 10.30
N ASN A 45 0.82 -5.51 10.39
CA ASN A 45 1.20 -4.88 11.65
C ASN A 45 0.07 -4.06 12.30
N PHE A 46 -1.14 -4.10 11.72
CA PHE A 46 -2.31 -3.32 12.17
C PHE A 46 -2.01 -1.81 12.29
N ASP A 47 -1.17 -1.31 11.40
CA ASP A 47 -0.69 0.06 11.47
C ASP A 47 -1.75 1.05 10.94
N PRO A 48 -2.05 2.15 11.67
CA PRO A 48 -3.18 3.03 11.37
C PRO A 48 -2.98 3.97 10.17
N GLU A 49 -1.79 4.06 9.58
CA GLU A 49 -1.56 4.99 8.46
C GLU A 49 -2.25 4.59 7.17
N ILE A 50 -2.57 3.31 7.04
CA ILE A 50 -3.31 2.78 5.89
C ILE A 50 -4.79 2.55 6.23
N THR A 51 -5.26 3.04 7.38
CA THR A 51 -6.67 2.98 7.76
C THR A 51 -7.50 3.95 6.91
N GLN A 52 -8.56 3.42 6.31
CA GLN A 52 -9.60 4.20 5.65
C GLN A 52 -10.96 3.86 6.25
N THR A 53 -11.92 4.74 6.01
CA THR A 53 -13.31 4.61 6.46
C THR A 53 -14.26 4.56 5.27
N MET A 54 -15.28 3.72 5.36
CA MET A 54 -16.42 3.75 4.47
C MET A 54 -17.71 3.68 5.28
N VAL A 55 -18.82 4.06 4.67
CA VAL A 55 -20.14 4.07 5.31
C VAL A 55 -21.10 3.21 4.51
N ILE A 56 -21.94 2.44 5.21
CA ILE A 56 -23.13 1.78 4.67
C ILE A 56 -24.35 2.39 5.35
N ASN A 57 -25.29 2.92 4.58
CA ASN A 57 -26.55 3.46 5.10
C ASN A 57 -27.66 2.42 4.95
N GLY A 58 -28.31 2.06 6.05
CA GLY A 58 -29.38 1.08 6.11
C GLY A 58 -29.04 -0.20 5.33
N GLN A 59 -29.88 -0.52 4.34
CA GLN A 59 -29.74 -1.70 3.48
C GLN A 59 -28.99 -1.46 2.16
N GLU A 60 -28.32 -0.33 2.00
CA GLU A 60 -27.60 -0.04 0.77
C GLU A 60 -26.51 -1.09 0.49
N GLN A 61 -26.45 -1.53 -0.77
CA GLN A 61 -25.37 -2.38 -1.23
C GLN A 61 -24.24 -1.50 -1.80
N VAL A 62 -23.12 -1.43 -1.08
CA VAL A 62 -21.98 -0.59 -1.43
C VAL A 62 -20.87 -1.44 -2.03
N LYS A 63 -20.23 -0.97 -3.11
CA LYS A 63 -19.08 -1.68 -3.69
C LYS A 63 -17.94 -1.72 -2.66
N ARG A 64 -17.34 -2.89 -2.44
CA ARG A 64 -16.10 -2.99 -1.66
C ARG A 64 -15.01 -2.15 -2.33
N PRO A 65 -14.31 -1.26 -1.61
CA PRO A 65 -13.22 -0.47 -2.19
C PRO A 65 -12.19 -1.35 -2.88
N ASP A 66 -11.71 -0.91 -4.06
CA ASP A 66 -10.76 -1.70 -4.87
C ASP A 66 -9.41 -1.88 -4.17
N ASN A 67 -9.05 -0.95 -3.28
CA ASN A 67 -7.85 -0.98 -2.46
C ASN A 67 -8.05 -1.68 -1.10
N PHE A 68 -9.22 -2.29 -0.84
CA PHE A 68 -9.49 -2.96 0.43
C PHE A 68 -8.57 -4.18 0.63
N ILE A 69 -7.89 -4.24 1.78
CA ILE A 69 -7.10 -5.39 2.24
C ILE A 69 -7.90 -6.22 3.23
N SER A 70 -8.29 -5.63 4.36
CA SER A 70 -9.01 -6.31 5.44
C SER A 70 -9.73 -5.32 6.36
N PHE A 71 -10.71 -5.80 7.11
CA PHE A 71 -11.39 -4.99 8.12
C PHE A 71 -10.46 -4.70 9.31
N GLN A 72 -10.60 -3.50 9.86
CA GLN A 72 -10.05 -3.14 11.15
C GLN A 72 -11.14 -3.33 12.21
N GLY A 73 -11.31 -4.57 12.67
CA GLY A 73 -12.35 -4.96 13.62
C GLY A 73 -13.36 -5.94 13.01
N GLN A 74 -14.49 -6.10 13.68
CA GLN A 74 -15.60 -6.93 13.23
C GLN A 74 -16.80 -6.03 12.94
N TYR A 75 -17.41 -6.22 11.77
CA TYR A 75 -18.55 -5.44 11.31
C TYR A 75 -19.68 -6.41 10.90
N PRO A 76 -20.96 -6.07 11.16
CA PRO A 76 -22.10 -6.91 10.81
C PRO A 76 -22.43 -6.77 9.31
N VAL A 77 -21.50 -7.17 8.45
CA VAL A 77 -21.65 -7.06 6.99
C VAL A 77 -21.51 -8.39 6.29
N GLN A 78 -22.32 -8.60 5.26
CA GLN A 78 -22.17 -9.69 4.29
C GLN A 78 -21.39 -9.22 3.07
N LEU A 79 -20.54 -10.11 2.56
CA LEU A 79 -19.82 -9.92 1.30
C LEU A 79 -20.49 -10.77 0.22
N ASN A 80 -20.99 -10.13 -0.82
CA ASN A 80 -21.65 -10.78 -1.96
C ASN A 80 -20.99 -10.36 -3.27
N TYR A 81 -21.15 -11.15 -4.33
CA TYR A 81 -20.75 -10.76 -5.67
C TYR A 81 -21.98 -10.34 -6.48
N ASN A 82 -21.97 -9.12 -7.02
CA ASN A 82 -22.98 -8.63 -7.95
C ASN A 82 -22.30 -8.18 -9.23
N GLU A 83 -22.71 -8.73 -10.39
CA GLU A 83 -22.08 -8.48 -11.69
C GLU A 83 -20.54 -8.68 -11.67
N GLY A 84 -20.06 -9.66 -10.90
CA GLY A 84 -18.63 -9.94 -10.75
C GLY A 84 -17.86 -8.94 -9.85
N LYS A 85 -18.53 -7.97 -9.23
CA LYS A 85 -17.94 -7.01 -8.31
C LYS A 85 -18.23 -7.42 -6.85
N PRO A 86 -17.23 -7.36 -5.95
CA PRO A 86 -17.47 -7.59 -4.54
C PRO A 86 -18.26 -6.41 -3.95
N MET A 87 -19.35 -6.74 -3.29
CA MET A 87 -20.27 -5.80 -2.66
C MET A 87 -20.36 -6.08 -1.16
N MET A 88 -20.64 -5.04 -0.39
CA MET A 88 -20.90 -5.09 1.05
C MET A 88 -22.32 -4.62 1.33
N GLN A 89 -22.98 -5.26 2.29
CA GLN A 89 -24.29 -4.84 2.81
C GLN A 89 -24.38 -5.23 4.28
N HIS A 90 -25.16 -4.49 5.07
CA HIS A 90 -25.47 -4.86 6.45
C HIS A 90 -26.14 -6.25 6.53
N LEU A 91 -25.87 -7.02 7.59
CA LEU A 91 -26.40 -8.37 7.79
C LEU A 91 -27.85 -8.39 8.26
N ASP A 92 -28.23 -7.44 9.12
CA ASP A 92 -29.61 -7.27 9.55
C ASP A 92 -30.41 -6.61 8.41
N PRO A 93 -31.44 -7.27 7.84
CA PRO A 93 -32.26 -6.75 6.74
C PRO A 93 -33.16 -5.57 7.13
N GLU A 94 -33.35 -5.31 8.42
CA GLU A 94 -34.17 -4.20 8.93
C GLU A 94 -33.33 -3.01 9.41
N PHE A 95 -32.00 -3.09 9.29
CA PHE A 95 -31.13 -1.98 9.68
C PHE A 95 -31.41 -0.72 8.85
N ASP A 96 -31.69 0.37 9.55
CA ASP A 96 -32.04 1.70 9.01
C ASP A 96 -31.04 2.79 9.42
N GLY A 97 -29.97 2.41 10.13
CA GLY A 97 -28.94 3.31 10.64
C GLY A 97 -27.76 3.54 9.71
N GLU A 98 -26.70 4.15 10.25
CA GLU A 98 -25.41 4.36 9.59
C GLU A 98 -24.35 3.44 10.21
N LEU A 99 -23.66 2.66 9.38
CA LEU A 99 -22.53 1.83 9.80
C LEU A 99 -21.22 2.39 9.24
N GLU A 100 -20.40 3.02 10.09
CA GLU A 100 -19.01 3.37 9.77
C GLU A 100 -18.12 2.11 9.89
N ILE A 101 -17.41 1.81 8.81
CA ILE A 101 -16.49 0.68 8.70
C ILE A 101 -15.07 1.19 8.53
N ARG A 102 -14.17 0.78 9.42
CA ARG A 102 -12.72 0.98 9.25
C ARG A 102 -12.08 -0.24 8.62
N TYR A 103 -11.20 0.00 7.66
CA TYR A 103 -10.49 -1.05 6.94
C TYR A 103 -9.06 -0.61 6.63
N PHE A 104 -8.18 -1.60 6.51
CA PHE A 104 -6.84 -1.40 5.97
C PHE A 104 -6.89 -1.40 4.45
N ALA A 105 -6.20 -0.44 3.85
CA ALA A 105 -6.26 -0.20 2.42
C ALA A 105 -4.86 -0.11 1.81
N THR A 106 -4.69 -0.59 0.58
CA THR A 106 -3.48 -0.30 -0.18
C THR A 106 -3.43 1.19 -0.49
N MET A 107 -2.27 1.82 -0.27
CA MET A 107 -2.09 3.23 -0.59
C MET A 107 -2.06 3.46 -2.10
N ASN A 108 -2.52 4.63 -2.54
CA ASN A 108 -2.68 4.94 -3.96
C ASN A 108 -1.34 4.90 -4.70
N HIS A 109 -1.34 4.28 -5.88
CA HIS A 109 -0.20 4.35 -6.80
C HIS A 109 0.03 5.77 -7.29
N VAL A 110 1.30 6.09 -7.51
CA VAL A 110 1.74 7.35 -8.12
C VAL A 110 1.95 7.16 -9.62
N LYS A 111 1.78 8.24 -10.37
CA LYS A 111 1.81 8.28 -11.84
C LYS A 111 2.86 9.27 -12.36
N SER A 112 3.16 10.31 -11.59
CA SER A 112 4.02 11.41 -12.03
C SER A 112 5.07 11.77 -10.99
N LEU A 113 6.13 12.44 -11.44
CA LEU A 113 7.20 12.94 -10.56
C LEU A 113 6.71 14.03 -9.58
N SER A 114 5.63 14.74 -9.92
CA SER A 114 5.01 15.77 -9.08
C SER A 114 4.06 15.21 -8.03
N ASP A 115 3.71 13.93 -8.10
CA ASP A 115 2.80 13.34 -7.13
C ASP A 115 3.45 13.31 -5.75
N GLU A 116 2.62 13.37 -4.71
CA GLU A 116 3.07 13.16 -3.34
C GLU A 116 3.18 11.67 -3.03
N ILE A 117 4.18 11.32 -2.23
CA ILE A 117 4.28 9.96 -1.70
C ILE A 117 3.08 9.70 -0.78
N PRO A 118 2.35 8.58 -0.96
CA PRO A 118 1.11 8.32 -0.24
C PRO A 118 1.40 7.73 1.16
N PHE A 119 2.40 8.27 1.86
CA PHE A 119 2.72 7.95 3.24
C PHE A 119 3.17 9.23 3.94
N THR A 120 2.45 9.60 4.99
CA THR A 120 2.68 10.74 5.85
C THR A 120 3.91 10.55 6.76
N ARG A 121 4.13 9.34 7.32
CA ARG A 121 5.28 9.11 8.21
C ARG A 121 6.57 8.88 7.44
N ARG A 122 7.60 9.62 7.86
CA ARG A 122 8.95 9.57 7.27
C ARG A 122 9.60 8.19 7.33
N MET A 123 9.25 7.34 8.29
CA MET A 123 9.82 5.99 8.38
C MET A 123 9.44 5.13 7.18
N PHE A 124 8.19 5.20 6.71
CA PHE A 124 7.74 4.45 5.55
C PHE A 124 8.28 5.03 4.25
N GLN A 125 8.45 6.34 4.18
CA GLN A 125 9.16 6.99 3.07
C GLN A 125 10.60 6.45 2.90
N LYS A 126 11.32 6.23 4.02
CA LYS A 126 12.65 5.60 4.00
C LYS A 126 12.59 4.11 3.63
N GLN A 127 11.52 3.42 4.03
CA GLN A 127 11.29 2.02 3.69
C GLN A 127 11.02 1.85 2.18
N LEU A 128 10.20 2.72 1.57
CA LEU A 128 9.99 2.76 0.13
C LEU A 128 11.32 2.90 -0.63
N LEU A 129 12.19 3.80 -0.19
CA LEU A 129 13.52 3.96 -0.80
C LEU A 129 14.31 2.65 -0.76
N THR A 130 14.18 1.85 0.30
CA THR A 130 14.86 0.56 0.41
C THR A 130 14.27 -0.45 -0.56
N TYR A 131 12.94 -0.55 -0.65
CA TYR A 131 12.28 -1.49 -1.54
C TYR A 131 12.41 -1.12 -3.03
N ILE A 132 12.43 0.17 -3.38
CA ILE A 132 12.77 0.60 -4.75
C ILE A 132 14.13 0.03 -5.18
N LEU A 133 15.12 0.01 -4.28
CA LEU A 133 16.45 -0.52 -4.59
C LEU A 133 16.43 -2.04 -4.76
N TYR A 134 15.63 -2.75 -3.98
CA TYR A 134 15.45 -4.20 -4.12
C TYR A 134 14.77 -4.55 -5.43
N GLU A 135 13.71 -3.84 -5.80
CA GLU A 135 13.02 -4.03 -7.08
C GLU A 135 13.93 -3.70 -8.28
N ALA A 136 14.67 -2.58 -8.20
CA ALA A 136 15.58 -2.18 -9.28
C ALA A 136 16.82 -3.08 -9.39
N ARG A 137 17.33 -3.58 -8.25
CA ARG A 137 18.50 -4.47 -8.15
C ARG A 137 18.24 -5.57 -7.10
N PRO A 138 17.62 -6.69 -7.50
CA PRO A 138 17.25 -7.79 -6.58
C PRO A 138 18.42 -8.39 -5.79
N SER A 139 19.64 -8.31 -6.32
CA SER A 139 20.86 -8.76 -5.61
C SER A 139 21.11 -8.03 -4.28
N LEU A 140 20.55 -6.82 -4.08
CA LEU A 140 20.67 -6.08 -2.82
C LEU A 140 19.85 -6.70 -1.68
N GLU A 141 18.73 -7.37 -1.99
CA GLU A 141 17.90 -8.05 -0.99
C GLU A 141 18.56 -9.35 -0.49
N GLN A 142 19.22 -10.08 -1.41
CA GLN A 142 19.98 -11.30 -1.11
C GLN A 142 21.17 -11.03 -0.19
N ASN A 143 21.86 -9.89 -0.37
CA ASN A 143 22.96 -9.50 0.50
C ASN A 143 22.50 -9.08 1.90
N ALA A 144 21.32 -8.48 2.02
CA ALA A 144 20.73 -8.10 3.31
C ALA A 144 20.29 -9.32 4.13
N THR A 145 19.66 -10.31 3.47
CA THR A 145 19.25 -11.57 4.11
C THR A 145 20.45 -12.45 4.51
N ALA A 146 21.54 -12.44 3.72
CA ALA A 146 22.78 -13.14 4.05
C ALA A 146 23.57 -12.52 5.23
N ALA A 147 23.34 -11.25 5.55
CA ALA A 147 24.00 -10.54 6.64
C ALA A 147 23.32 -10.73 8.01
N THR A 148 22.13 -11.35 8.06
CA THR A 148 21.51 -11.79 9.32
C THR A 148 22.14 -13.12 9.75
N PRO A 149 22.93 -13.18 10.85
CA PRO A 149 23.38 -14.46 11.36
C PRO A 149 22.14 -15.25 11.79
N LYS A 150 22.07 -16.53 11.40
CA LYS A 150 21.09 -17.47 11.95
C LYS A 150 21.20 -17.44 13.48
N ALA A 151 20.19 -16.90 14.14
CA ALA A 151 20.08 -17.00 15.59
C ALA A 151 19.72 -18.45 15.94
N GLY A 152 20.68 -19.16 16.53
CA GLY A 152 20.46 -20.34 17.39
C GLY A 152 20.15 -21.66 16.70
N GLU A 153 21.14 -22.54 16.66
CA GLU A 153 20.93 -23.95 17.07
C GLU A 153 21.38 -24.10 18.53
#